data_AF-A0A7L4NLW7-F1
#
_entry.id   AF-A0A7L4NLW7-F1
#
_cell.length_a   1.000
_cell.length_b   1.000
_cell.length_c   1.000
_cell.angle_alpha   90.00
_cell.angle_beta   90.00
_cell.angle_gamma   90.00
#
_symmetry.space_group_name_H-M   'P 1'
#
loop_
_entity.id
_entity.type
_entity.pdbx_description
1 polymer ?
#
loop_
_entity_poly.entity_id
_entity_poly.type
_entity_poly.pdbx_seq_one_letter_code
_entity_poly.pdbx_strand_id
1 'polypeptide(L)'
;LQNVRIDPNSMSFSMWKDIPVPFYMSVYFFEVLNPKEVLKGAKPALNQRGPYVYREYRYKTNITFHDNDTVSFLEYRNLFFQPDLSKGSEDEYIVLPNILLMGAAAMMEKLPNFMKFLLSGALAGLKEEAFMNRTVGEIMWGYDDPLVDTVNTFVPGLIPFKGKFGLFAELNNSNSGLFTVNTGMKDISRVHMVDSWNGLKKVSAGQQTSNTGTMREMWPPFMSPTSLEFYSPDACRSMTLVYEQSGSFKGVPTYRFVAPKTLFANGTDYPPNEGFCPCLQSGIQNVSTCRLNAPMFISHPHFYNADPSLVDAVEGLHPSKEQHALFLDVHPMTGIPMNCSIKLQLNLYIKQVSGIL
;
A
#
# COMPACT_ATOMS: atom_id res chain seq x y z
N LEU A 1 18.94 -23.16 -15.03
CA LEU A 1 17.86 -22.67 -15.92
C LEU A 1 16.52 -23.34 -15.63
N GLN A 2 16.44 -24.67 -15.61
CA GLN A 2 15.17 -25.38 -15.34
C GLN A 2 14.58 -25.05 -13.95
N ASN A 3 15.42 -24.83 -12.94
CA ASN A 3 15.00 -24.66 -11.54
C ASN A 3 14.39 -23.29 -11.18
N VAL A 4 14.19 -22.39 -12.15
CA VAL A 4 13.53 -21.08 -11.94
C VAL A 4 12.27 -20.91 -12.78
N ARG A 5 11.90 -21.93 -13.56
CA ARG A 5 10.62 -21.96 -14.29
C ARG A 5 9.47 -22.31 -13.36
N ILE A 6 8.28 -21.88 -13.74
CA ILE A 6 7.04 -22.36 -13.13
C ILE A 6 6.62 -23.63 -13.88
N ASP A 7 7.23 -24.76 -13.52
CA ASP A 7 6.95 -26.08 -14.10
C ASP A 7 6.26 -26.97 -13.05
N PRO A 8 5.03 -27.47 -13.28
CA PRO A 8 4.31 -28.32 -12.33
C PRO A 8 5.12 -29.51 -11.78
N ASN A 9 6.09 -30.00 -12.56
CA ASN A 9 6.89 -31.18 -12.22
C ASN A 9 8.19 -30.82 -11.49
N SER A 10 8.48 -29.54 -11.27
CA SER A 10 9.70 -29.09 -10.63
C SER A 10 9.53 -28.86 -9.12
N MET A 11 10.64 -28.95 -8.39
CA MET A 11 10.70 -28.53 -6.99
C MET A 11 10.48 -27.02 -6.81
N SER A 12 10.82 -26.19 -7.80
CA SER A 12 10.59 -24.74 -7.73
C SER A 12 9.10 -24.40 -7.72
N PHE A 13 8.25 -25.22 -8.35
CA PHE A 13 6.82 -25.01 -8.34
C PHE A 13 6.19 -25.19 -6.96
N SER A 14 6.65 -26.14 -6.15
CA SER A 14 6.12 -26.28 -4.78
C SER A 14 6.43 -25.05 -3.93
N MET A 15 7.64 -24.48 -4.08
CA MET A 15 8.04 -23.25 -3.37
C MET A 15 7.33 -22.00 -3.93
N TRP A 16 7.02 -21.97 -5.22
CA TRP A 16 6.25 -20.88 -5.84
C TRP A 16 4.77 -20.92 -5.41
N LYS A 17 4.20 -22.12 -5.30
CA LYS A 17 2.82 -22.35 -4.87
C LYS A 17 2.62 -22.05 -3.39
N ASP A 18 3.55 -22.48 -2.55
CA ASP A 18 3.53 -22.28 -1.10
C ASP A 18 4.91 -21.77 -0.65
N ILE A 19 4.98 -20.48 -0.31
CA ILE A 19 6.27 -19.79 -0.15
C ILE A 19 6.89 -20.20 1.18
N PRO A 20 8.06 -20.87 1.18
CA PRO A 20 8.63 -21.47 2.40
C PRO A 20 9.30 -20.46 3.34
N VAL A 21 9.36 -19.17 2.94
CA VAL A 21 10.02 -18.10 3.69
C VAL A 21 8.97 -17.27 4.42
N PRO A 22 9.14 -17.00 5.72
CA PRO A 22 8.19 -16.18 6.47
C PRO A 22 8.25 -14.72 6.02
N PHE A 23 7.11 -14.15 5.67
CA PHE A 23 6.94 -12.71 5.52
C PHE A 23 6.41 -12.11 6.82
N TYR A 24 6.86 -10.90 7.14
CA TYR A 24 6.37 -10.13 8.26
C TYR A 24 5.90 -8.76 7.78
N MET A 25 4.69 -8.39 8.17
CA MET A 25 4.17 -7.04 8.03
C MET A 25 4.30 -6.34 9.38
N SER A 26 5.13 -5.29 9.43
CA SER A 26 5.28 -4.44 10.60
C SER A 26 4.53 -3.14 10.38
N VAL A 27 3.58 -2.83 11.26
CA VAL A 27 2.76 -1.61 11.19
C VAL A 27 3.20 -0.64 12.29
N TYR A 28 3.31 0.62 11.91
CA TYR A 28 3.59 1.73 12.82
C TYR A 28 2.49 2.77 12.65
N PHE A 29 1.93 3.23 13.77
CA PHE A 29 0.91 4.27 13.79
C PHE A 29 1.50 5.58 14.27
N PHE A 30 0.99 6.69 13.75
CA PHE A 30 1.30 8.03 14.26
C PHE A 30 0.12 8.51 15.11
N GLU A 31 0.23 8.27 16.42
CA GLU A 31 -0.75 8.71 17.41
C GLU A 31 -0.77 10.24 17.48
N VAL A 32 -1.95 10.84 17.40
CA VAL A 32 -2.14 12.29 17.51
C VAL A 32 -2.24 12.70 18.97
N LEU A 33 -1.28 13.50 19.45
CA LEU A 33 -1.18 13.89 20.86
C LEU A 33 -2.03 15.10 21.24
N ASN A 34 -2.37 15.95 20.27
CA ASN A 34 -3.05 17.24 20.48
C ASN A 34 -4.29 17.43 19.58
N PRO A 35 -5.23 16.46 19.53
CA PRO A 35 -6.35 16.50 18.59
C PRO A 35 -7.23 17.75 18.74
N LYS A 36 -7.45 18.24 19.97
CA LYS A 36 -8.28 19.41 20.24
C LYS A 36 -7.65 20.71 19.74
N GLU A 37 -6.34 20.81 19.81
CA GLU A 37 -5.55 21.95 19.34
C GLU A 37 -5.49 21.93 17.82
N VAL A 38 -5.35 20.76 17.20
CA VAL A 38 -5.39 20.62 15.73
C VAL A 38 -6.71 21.11 15.15
N LEU A 39 -7.84 20.82 15.80
CA LEU A 39 -9.14 21.36 15.39
C LEU A 39 -9.23 22.89 15.46
N LYS A 40 -8.36 23.54 16.26
CA LYS A 40 -8.26 25.00 16.35
C LYS A 40 -7.19 25.58 15.40
N GLY A 41 -6.58 24.74 14.56
CA GLY A 41 -5.55 25.13 13.60
C GLY A 41 -4.11 25.01 14.11
N ALA A 42 -3.88 24.38 15.25
CA ALA A 42 -2.53 24.08 15.70
C ALA A 42 -1.88 22.98 14.84
N LYS A 43 -0.56 22.96 14.84
CA LYS A 43 0.23 21.91 14.18
C LYS A 43 0.03 20.55 14.86
N PRO A 44 -0.24 19.45 14.14
CA PRO A 44 -0.35 18.12 14.74
C PRO A 44 0.98 17.66 15.34
N ALA A 45 0.94 17.21 16.59
CA ALA A 45 2.04 16.56 17.28
C ALA A 45 1.81 15.04 17.29
N LEU A 46 2.75 14.30 16.71
CA LEU A 46 2.63 12.88 16.48
C LEU A 46 3.62 12.08 17.34
N ASN A 47 3.19 10.91 17.79
CA ASN A 47 4.05 9.92 18.44
C ASN A 47 3.97 8.59 17.68
N GLN A 48 5.12 8.04 17.29
CA GLN A 48 5.15 6.76 16.61
C GLN A 48 4.92 5.60 17.59
N ARG A 49 3.86 4.83 17.36
CA ARG A 49 3.50 3.60 18.08
C ARG A 49 3.81 2.37 17.22
N GLY A 50 4.43 1.36 17.81
CA GLY A 50 4.77 0.10 17.13
C GLY A 50 6.23 -0.34 17.30
N PRO A 51 6.66 -1.39 16.57
CA PRO A 51 5.86 -2.09 15.56
C PRO A 51 4.75 -2.95 16.17
N TYR A 52 3.66 -3.11 15.41
CA TYR A 52 2.70 -4.21 15.55
C TYR A 52 2.95 -5.18 14.39
N VAL A 53 3.40 -6.38 14.70
CA VAL A 53 3.98 -7.32 13.73
C VAL A 53 2.99 -8.45 13.45
N TYR A 54 2.77 -8.73 12.17
CA TYR A 54 1.96 -9.84 11.70
C TYR A 54 2.79 -10.74 10.80
N ARG A 55 2.74 -12.05 11.06
CA ARG A 55 3.30 -13.06 10.16
C ARG A 55 2.32 -13.28 9.02
N GLU A 56 2.80 -13.11 7.80
CA GLU A 56 2.03 -13.30 6.58
C GLU A 56 2.39 -14.65 5.95
N TYR A 57 1.36 -15.47 5.71
CA TYR A 57 1.46 -16.69 4.93
C TYR A 57 0.83 -16.46 3.56
N ARG A 58 1.55 -16.85 2.50
CA ARG A 58 1.12 -16.70 1.11
C ARG A 58 1.06 -18.05 0.42
N TYR A 59 -0.07 -18.33 -0.20
CA TYR A 59 -0.26 -19.55 -0.96
C TYR A 59 -1.14 -19.30 -2.20
N LYS A 60 -0.89 -20.09 -3.25
CA LYS A 60 -1.57 -19.94 -4.55
C LYS A 60 -2.56 -21.09 -4.76
N THR A 61 -3.78 -20.75 -5.17
CA THR A 61 -4.88 -21.68 -5.47
C THR A 61 -5.45 -21.43 -6.87
N ASN A 62 -6.37 -22.30 -7.32
CA ASN A 62 -7.01 -22.22 -8.65
C ASN A 62 -5.99 -22.12 -9.80
N ILE A 63 -4.89 -22.86 -9.70
CA ILE A 63 -3.76 -22.79 -10.63
C ILE A 63 -4.14 -23.49 -11.94
N THR A 64 -4.12 -22.74 -13.04
CA THR A 64 -4.46 -23.22 -14.39
C THR A 64 -3.35 -22.83 -15.37
N PHE A 65 -2.75 -23.83 -16.02
CA PHE A 65 -1.72 -23.63 -17.04
C PHE A 65 -2.33 -23.49 -18.42
N HIS A 66 -1.72 -22.67 -19.27
CA HIS A 66 -2.19 -22.37 -20.62
C HIS A 66 -1.13 -22.65 -21.68
N ASP A 67 -1.57 -23.00 -22.89
CA ASP A 67 -0.67 -23.34 -24.02
C ASP A 67 0.19 -22.15 -24.51
N ASN A 68 -0.17 -20.93 -24.10
CA ASN A 68 0.52 -19.69 -24.45
C ASN A 68 1.68 -19.33 -23.48
N ASP A 69 2.23 -20.29 -22.74
CA ASP A 69 3.34 -20.10 -21.77
C ASP A 69 2.96 -19.23 -20.56
N THR A 70 1.68 -19.27 -20.16
CA THR A 70 1.19 -18.56 -18.97
C THR A 70 0.50 -19.49 -17.98
N VAL A 71 0.39 -19.01 -16.74
CA VAL A 71 -0.34 -19.68 -15.66
C VAL A 71 -1.21 -18.66 -14.94
N SER A 72 -2.47 -19.01 -14.69
CA SER A 72 -3.40 -18.21 -13.90
C SER A 72 -3.57 -18.79 -12.50
N PHE A 73 -3.70 -17.94 -11.47
CA PHE A 73 -3.88 -18.36 -10.09
C PHE A 73 -4.48 -17.23 -9.23
N LEU A 74 -5.03 -17.62 -8.07
CA LEU A 74 -5.39 -16.71 -6.99
C LEU A 74 -4.33 -16.83 -5.89
N GLU A 75 -3.78 -15.71 -5.43
CA GLU A 75 -2.86 -15.67 -4.30
C GLU A 75 -3.58 -15.20 -3.05
N TYR A 76 -3.57 -16.04 -2.02
CA TYR A 76 -4.20 -15.77 -0.73
C TYR A 76 -3.17 -15.33 0.31
N ARG A 77 -3.59 -14.45 1.21
CA ARG A 77 -2.77 -13.91 2.30
C ARG A 77 -3.46 -14.11 3.64
N ASN A 78 -2.77 -14.78 4.55
CA ASN A 78 -3.24 -14.95 5.93
C ASN A 78 -2.27 -14.25 6.88
N LEU A 79 -2.78 -13.32 7.67
CA LEU A 79 -1.98 -12.52 8.60
C LEU A 79 -2.30 -12.94 10.04
N PHE A 80 -1.25 -13.23 10.81
CA PHE A 80 -1.36 -13.64 12.21
C PHE A 80 -0.49 -12.73 13.08
N PHE A 81 -1.10 -12.07 14.06
CA PHE A 81 -0.39 -11.20 14.98
C PHE A 81 0.72 -11.96 15.72
N GLN A 82 1.85 -11.30 15.94
CA GLN A 82 3.04 -11.85 16.60
C GLN A 82 3.35 -11.00 17.85
N PRO A 83 2.78 -11.36 19.02
CA PRO A 83 2.98 -10.60 20.26
C PRO A 83 4.46 -10.45 20.62
N ASP A 84 5.25 -11.52 20.48
CA ASP A 84 6.68 -11.55 20.86
C ASP A 84 7.57 -10.66 19.97
N LEU A 85 7.09 -10.27 18.79
CA LEU A 85 7.78 -9.36 17.87
C LEU A 85 7.19 -7.94 17.90
N SER A 86 6.10 -7.74 18.64
CA SER A 86 5.37 -6.48 18.70
C SER A 86 5.70 -5.71 19.97
N LYS A 87 5.68 -4.37 19.88
CA LYS A 87 5.92 -3.51 21.05
C LYS A 87 4.68 -3.38 21.95
N GLY A 88 3.49 -3.63 21.41
CA GLY A 88 2.21 -3.50 22.09
C GLY A 88 1.21 -4.53 21.58
N SER A 89 0.03 -4.59 22.21
CA SER A 89 -1.06 -5.51 21.84
C SER A 89 -2.04 -4.91 20.82
N GLU A 90 -2.82 -5.74 20.14
CA GLU A 90 -3.91 -5.26 19.28
C GLU A 90 -5.03 -4.54 20.04
N ASP A 91 -5.13 -4.76 21.36
CA ASP A 91 -6.12 -4.12 22.24
C ASP A 91 -5.70 -2.71 22.69
N GLU A 92 -4.50 -2.24 22.32
CA GLU A 92 -4.05 -0.89 22.63
C GLU A 92 -4.83 0.16 21.85
N TYR A 93 -5.33 1.16 22.56
CA TYR A 93 -6.00 2.31 21.98
C TYR A 93 -5.00 3.31 21.39
N ILE A 94 -5.30 3.81 20.20
CA ILE A 94 -4.52 4.84 19.51
C ILE A 94 -5.48 5.91 18.99
N VAL A 95 -5.12 7.17 19.22
CA VAL A 95 -5.83 8.33 18.67
C VAL A 95 -5.34 8.60 17.25
N LEU A 96 -6.24 8.47 16.26
CA LEU A 96 -5.97 8.72 14.84
C LEU A 96 -7.03 9.66 14.24
N PRO A 97 -6.73 10.31 13.10
CA PRO A 97 -7.77 10.96 12.32
C PRO A 97 -8.90 9.97 11.98
N ASN A 98 -10.16 10.38 12.13
CA ASN A 98 -11.31 9.57 11.71
C ASN A 98 -11.37 9.56 10.18
N ILE A 99 -10.78 8.52 9.58
CA ILE A 99 -10.58 8.41 8.13
C ILE A 99 -11.90 8.40 7.37
N LEU A 100 -12.93 7.71 7.91
CA LEU A 100 -14.26 7.67 7.32
C LEU A 100 -14.89 9.05 7.29
N LEU A 101 -14.95 9.72 8.44
CA LEU A 101 -15.54 11.06 8.56
C LEU A 101 -14.83 12.05 7.66
N MET A 102 -13.50 12.14 7.77
CA MET A 102 -12.71 13.11 7.02
C MET A 102 -12.72 12.82 5.51
N GLY A 103 -12.71 11.53 5.13
CA GLY A 103 -12.86 11.10 3.75
C GLY A 103 -14.22 11.50 3.18
N ALA A 104 -15.32 11.21 3.90
CA ALA A 104 -16.66 11.61 3.52
C ALA A 104 -16.79 13.13 3.40
N ALA A 105 -16.26 13.87 4.38
CA ALA A 105 -16.28 15.34 4.37
C ALA A 105 -15.56 15.92 3.14
N ALA A 106 -14.38 15.43 2.82
CA ALA A 106 -13.63 15.85 1.64
C ALA A 106 -14.35 15.51 0.32
N MET A 107 -14.97 14.33 0.23
CA MET A 107 -15.73 13.92 -0.95
C MET A 107 -17.01 14.75 -1.15
N MET A 108 -17.62 15.24 -0.06
CA MET A 108 -18.83 16.06 -0.11
C MET A 108 -18.57 17.56 -0.30
N GLU A 109 -17.31 17.99 -0.38
CA GLU A 109 -16.95 19.41 -0.53
C GLU A 109 -17.64 20.07 -1.75
N LYS A 110 -17.75 19.36 -2.86
CA LYS A 110 -18.34 19.89 -4.11
C LYS A 110 -19.86 19.76 -4.17
N LEU A 111 -20.50 19.17 -3.17
CA LEU A 111 -21.96 19.02 -3.13
C LEU A 111 -22.65 20.31 -2.63
N PRO A 112 -23.92 20.53 -3.03
CA PRO A 112 -24.78 21.57 -2.49
C PRO A 112 -24.78 21.67 -0.95
N ASN A 113 -24.85 22.90 -0.43
CA ASN A 113 -24.78 23.17 1.01
C ASN A 113 -25.85 22.42 1.82
N PHE A 114 -27.04 22.19 1.29
CA PHE A 114 -28.08 21.43 1.99
C PHE A 114 -27.63 19.99 2.32
N MET A 115 -26.89 19.33 1.41
CA MET A 115 -26.36 17.98 1.66
C MET A 115 -25.25 18.00 2.72
N LYS A 116 -24.43 19.06 2.74
CA LYS A 116 -23.40 19.24 3.79
C LYS A 116 -24.02 19.43 5.16
N PHE A 117 -25.08 20.24 5.27
CA PHE A 117 -25.82 20.41 6.52
C PHE A 117 -26.50 19.11 6.97
N LEU A 118 -27.06 18.33 6.05
CA LEU A 118 -27.61 17.01 6.38
C LEU A 118 -26.54 16.06 6.94
N LEU A 119 -25.38 15.97 6.27
CA LEU A 119 -24.26 15.18 6.79
C LEU A 119 -23.80 15.69 8.15
N SER A 120 -23.65 17.01 8.32
CA SER A 120 -23.23 17.61 9.58
C SER A 120 -24.21 17.30 10.72
N GLY A 121 -25.52 17.37 10.46
CA GLY A 121 -26.54 16.97 11.43
C GLY A 121 -26.48 15.48 11.77
N ALA A 122 -26.22 14.63 10.76
CA ALA A 122 -26.05 13.20 10.96
C ALA A 122 -24.79 12.88 11.80
N LEU A 123 -23.65 13.48 11.48
CA LEU A 123 -22.41 13.36 12.25
C LEU A 123 -22.60 13.79 13.70
N ALA A 124 -23.25 14.94 13.94
CA ALA A 124 -23.56 15.42 15.28
C ALA A 124 -24.50 14.46 16.04
N GLY A 125 -25.52 13.91 15.36
CA GLY A 125 -26.45 12.95 15.95
C GLY A 125 -25.79 11.62 16.33
N LEU A 126 -24.84 11.16 15.51
CA LEU A 126 -24.02 9.96 15.77
C LEU A 126 -22.88 10.22 16.77
N LYS A 127 -22.63 11.48 17.12
CA LYS A 127 -21.49 11.91 17.95
C LYS A 127 -20.14 11.52 17.33
N GLU A 128 -20.08 11.59 16.01
CA GLU A 128 -18.85 11.37 15.25
C GLU A 128 -17.86 12.51 15.50
N GLU A 129 -16.62 12.17 15.85
CA GLU A 129 -15.55 13.12 16.08
C GLU A 129 -14.49 13.03 14.98
N ALA A 130 -13.84 14.17 14.69
CA ALA A 130 -12.79 14.27 13.69
C ALA A 130 -11.56 13.38 14.02
N PHE A 131 -11.33 13.08 15.29
CA PHE A 131 -10.32 12.13 15.72
C PHE A 131 -11.01 10.96 16.42
N MET A 132 -10.63 9.75 16.04
CA MET A 132 -11.14 8.51 16.65
C MET A 132 -10.10 7.96 17.61
N ASN A 133 -10.58 7.38 18.71
CA ASN A 133 -9.75 6.62 19.65
C ASN A 133 -10.20 5.16 19.62
N ARG A 134 -9.42 4.30 18.95
CA ARG A 134 -9.78 2.90 18.66
C ARG A 134 -8.61 1.99 18.92
N THR A 135 -8.90 0.71 19.12
CA THR A 135 -7.86 -0.31 19.28
C THR A 135 -7.10 -0.52 17.97
N VAL A 136 -5.85 -0.96 18.05
CA VAL A 136 -5.03 -1.34 16.88
C VAL A 136 -5.75 -2.39 16.03
N GLY A 137 -6.37 -3.39 16.66
CA GLY A 137 -7.11 -4.44 15.97
C GLY A 137 -8.31 -3.90 15.19
N GLU A 138 -9.08 -2.97 15.78
CA GLU A 138 -10.19 -2.30 15.09
C GLU A 138 -9.70 -1.49 13.88
N ILE A 139 -8.64 -0.69 14.05
CA ILE A 139 -8.09 0.16 12.98
C ILE A 139 -7.58 -0.70 11.80
N MET A 140 -6.93 -1.83 12.11
CA MET A 140 -6.37 -2.73 11.12
C MET A 140 -7.44 -3.55 10.40
N TRP A 141 -8.29 -4.25 11.15
CA TRP A 141 -9.12 -5.35 10.64
C TRP A 141 -10.59 -5.02 10.53
N GLY A 142 -11.01 -3.94 11.17
CA GLY A 142 -12.32 -3.37 10.96
C GLY A 142 -13.11 -3.17 12.23
N TYR A 143 -13.84 -2.06 12.27
CA TYR A 143 -14.89 -1.78 13.23
C TYR A 143 -16.18 -1.41 12.51
N ASP A 144 -17.30 -1.62 13.18
CA ASP A 144 -18.60 -1.17 12.70
C ASP A 144 -18.75 0.33 12.98
N ASP A 145 -19.09 1.09 11.94
CA ASP A 145 -19.28 2.53 12.02
C ASP A 145 -20.66 2.90 11.45
N PRO A 146 -21.56 3.49 12.26
CA PRO A 146 -22.90 3.85 11.81
C PRO A 146 -22.89 4.92 10.70
N LEU A 147 -21.78 5.64 10.51
CA LEU A 147 -21.61 6.60 9.43
C LEU A 147 -21.67 5.94 8.05
N VAL A 148 -21.21 4.68 7.92
CA VAL A 148 -21.22 3.94 6.65
C VAL A 148 -22.65 3.81 6.12
N ASP A 149 -23.57 3.33 6.96
CA ASP A 149 -24.98 3.15 6.59
C ASP A 149 -25.69 4.49 6.39
N THR A 150 -25.34 5.48 7.21
CA THR A 150 -25.92 6.81 7.18
C THR A 150 -25.57 7.54 5.89
N VAL A 151 -24.29 7.57 5.51
CA VAL A 151 -23.83 8.20 4.27
C VAL A 151 -24.45 7.51 3.04
N ASN A 152 -24.51 6.18 3.03
CA ASN A 152 -25.13 5.44 1.93
C ASN A 152 -26.65 5.64 1.83
N THR A 153 -27.32 6.05 2.91
CA THR A 153 -28.73 6.42 2.89
C THR A 153 -28.94 7.78 2.21
N PHE A 154 -28.07 8.76 2.46
CA PHE A 154 -28.17 10.11 1.88
C PHE A 154 -27.60 10.20 0.46
N VAL A 155 -26.50 9.51 0.20
CA VAL A 155 -25.82 9.48 -1.10
C VAL A 155 -25.51 8.01 -1.45
N PRO A 156 -26.49 7.30 -2.05
CA PRO A 156 -26.31 5.90 -2.40
C PRO A 156 -25.07 5.67 -3.25
N GLY A 157 -24.19 4.76 -2.81
CA GLY A 157 -22.97 4.39 -3.52
C GLY A 157 -21.76 5.30 -3.27
N LEU A 158 -21.86 6.31 -2.40
CA LEU A 158 -20.70 7.13 -2.02
C LEU A 158 -19.66 6.32 -1.24
N ILE A 159 -20.12 5.44 -0.34
CA ILE A 159 -19.27 4.49 0.37
C ILE A 159 -19.55 3.10 -0.23
N PRO A 160 -18.70 2.59 -1.13
CA PRO A 160 -19.00 1.42 -1.94
C PRO A 160 -18.77 0.08 -1.20
N PHE A 161 -18.88 0.07 0.13
CA PHE A 161 -18.85 -1.13 0.96
C PHE A 161 -19.95 -1.08 2.02
N LYS A 162 -20.29 -2.26 2.54
CA LYS A 162 -21.21 -2.44 3.66
C LYS A 162 -20.48 -3.15 4.80
N GLY A 163 -20.81 -2.82 6.04
CA GLY A 163 -20.20 -3.43 7.22
C GLY A 163 -18.95 -2.69 7.68
N LYS A 164 -17.89 -3.44 8.01
CA LYS A 164 -16.75 -2.93 8.77
C LYS A 164 -15.80 -2.07 7.94
N PHE A 165 -15.32 -0.99 8.53
CA PHE A 165 -14.20 -0.22 8.00
C PHE A 165 -12.92 -0.52 8.78
N GLY A 166 -11.86 -0.88 8.05
CA GLY A 166 -10.50 -1.03 8.57
C GLY A 166 -9.51 -0.87 7.43
N LEU A 167 -8.28 -0.44 7.75
CA LEU A 167 -7.25 -0.17 6.73
C LEU A 167 -6.92 -1.41 5.87
N PHE A 168 -7.04 -2.59 6.47
CA PHE A 168 -6.73 -3.89 5.87
C PHE A 168 -7.86 -4.91 6.09
N ALA A 169 -9.10 -4.46 6.31
CA ALA A 169 -10.25 -5.32 6.63
C ALA A 169 -10.46 -6.44 5.59
N GLU A 170 -10.25 -6.13 4.31
CA GLU A 170 -10.39 -7.08 3.21
C GLU A 170 -9.07 -7.76 2.82
N LEU A 171 -7.97 -7.59 3.56
CA LEU A 171 -6.68 -8.19 3.22
C LEU A 171 -6.50 -9.59 3.82
N ASN A 172 -7.05 -9.82 5.02
CA ASN A 172 -6.85 -11.08 5.72
C ASN A 172 -7.77 -12.18 5.18
N ASN A 173 -7.20 -13.36 4.90
CA ASN A 173 -7.88 -14.51 4.32
C ASN A 173 -8.60 -14.19 2.99
N SER A 174 -8.02 -13.26 2.22
CA SER A 174 -8.52 -12.86 0.91
C SER A 174 -7.44 -13.04 -0.15
N ASN A 175 -7.79 -12.77 -1.40
CA ASN A 175 -6.87 -12.75 -2.53
C ASN A 175 -6.91 -11.40 -3.24
N SER A 176 -5.78 -11.00 -3.83
CA SER A 176 -5.68 -9.74 -4.58
C SER A 176 -6.19 -9.84 -6.02
N GLY A 177 -7.04 -10.80 -6.35
CA GLY A 177 -7.57 -11.03 -7.70
C GLY A 177 -6.83 -12.12 -8.50
N LEU A 178 -7.34 -12.41 -9.70
CA LEU A 178 -6.80 -13.42 -10.60
C LEU A 178 -5.60 -12.89 -11.37
N PHE A 179 -4.42 -13.41 -11.05
CA PHE A 179 -3.19 -13.11 -11.78
C PHE A 179 -2.97 -14.12 -12.89
N THR A 180 -2.49 -13.65 -14.04
CA THR A 180 -1.92 -14.48 -15.09
C THR A 180 -0.49 -14.03 -15.34
N VAL A 181 0.47 -14.93 -15.17
CA VAL A 181 1.91 -14.64 -15.31
C VAL A 181 2.56 -15.59 -16.30
N ASN A 182 3.71 -15.19 -16.85
CA ASN A 182 4.48 -16.02 -17.78
C ASN A 182 5.23 -17.12 -16.98
N THR A 183 5.21 -18.36 -17.48
CA THR A 183 5.84 -19.52 -16.79
C THR A 183 7.33 -19.66 -17.06
N GLY A 184 7.82 -19.04 -18.14
CA GLY A 184 9.22 -19.10 -18.55
C GLY A 184 9.63 -20.40 -19.25
N MET A 185 8.65 -21.20 -19.69
CA MET A 185 8.91 -22.46 -20.40
C MET A 185 9.42 -22.20 -21.83
N LYS A 186 8.87 -21.20 -22.52
CA LYS A 186 9.34 -20.80 -23.87
C LYS A 186 10.43 -19.73 -23.78
N ASP A 187 10.23 -18.71 -22.94
CA ASP A 187 11.17 -17.61 -22.77
C ASP A 187 11.43 -17.30 -21.29
N ILE A 188 12.62 -17.69 -20.81
CA ILE A 188 12.98 -17.51 -19.41
C ILE A 188 13.12 -16.04 -19.01
N SER A 189 13.37 -15.13 -19.96
CA SER A 189 13.48 -13.69 -19.67
C SER A 189 12.15 -13.07 -19.24
N ARG A 190 11.03 -13.79 -19.44
CA ARG A 190 9.69 -13.33 -19.12
C ARG A 190 9.11 -13.96 -17.85
N VAL A 191 9.77 -14.95 -17.24
CA VAL A 191 9.20 -15.68 -16.10
C VAL A 191 8.76 -14.73 -14.98
N HIS A 192 7.62 -15.02 -14.36
CA HIS A 192 6.97 -14.18 -13.32
C HIS A 192 6.45 -12.81 -13.77
N MET A 193 6.68 -12.38 -15.02
CA MET A 193 6.08 -11.15 -15.54
C MET A 193 4.56 -11.30 -15.65
N VAL A 194 3.83 -10.29 -15.20
CA VAL A 194 2.37 -10.23 -15.27
C VAL A 194 1.95 -10.07 -16.74
N ASP A 195 1.12 -10.99 -17.25
CA ASP A 195 0.41 -10.84 -18.53
C ASP A 195 -0.93 -10.13 -18.34
N SER A 196 -1.69 -10.51 -17.30
CA SER A 196 -2.94 -9.84 -16.96
C SER A 196 -3.31 -9.98 -15.48
N TRP A 197 -4.14 -9.06 -15.01
CA TRP A 197 -4.73 -9.06 -13.69
C TRP A 197 -6.23 -8.83 -13.81
N ASN A 198 -7.04 -9.75 -13.24
CA ASN A 198 -8.50 -9.77 -13.40
C ASN A 198 -8.95 -9.69 -14.87
N GLY A 199 -8.20 -10.34 -15.77
CA GLY A 199 -8.45 -10.33 -17.22
C GLY A 199 -8.00 -9.04 -17.94
N LEU A 200 -7.48 -8.05 -17.21
CA LEU A 200 -7.03 -6.78 -17.76
C LEU A 200 -5.50 -6.76 -17.95
N LYS A 201 -5.05 -6.47 -19.16
CA LYS A 201 -3.62 -6.28 -19.49
C LYS A 201 -3.08 -4.90 -19.09
N LYS A 202 -3.98 -3.92 -18.92
CA LYS A 202 -3.68 -2.58 -18.42
C LYS A 202 -4.74 -2.24 -17.36
N VAL A 203 -4.33 -1.94 -16.13
CA VAL A 203 -5.21 -1.33 -15.14
C VAL A 203 -5.30 0.14 -15.51
N SER A 204 -6.51 0.65 -15.69
CA SER A 204 -6.76 2.08 -15.89
C SER A 204 -6.95 2.77 -14.53
N ALA A 205 -5.86 3.03 -13.81
CA ALA A 205 -5.85 3.86 -12.61
C ALA A 205 -5.33 5.28 -12.93
N GLY A 206 -6.01 5.97 -13.86
CA GLY A 206 -5.58 7.28 -14.39
C GLY A 206 -4.87 7.17 -15.75
N GLN A 207 -4.43 8.33 -16.28
CA GLN A 207 -4.19 8.54 -17.71
C GLN A 207 -3.04 7.72 -18.35
N GLN A 208 -2.21 7.00 -17.59
CA GLN A 208 -1.24 6.05 -18.13
C GLN A 208 -0.79 5.09 -17.02
N THR A 209 -1.48 3.97 -16.86
CA THR A 209 -1.02 2.89 -15.97
C THR A 209 -0.87 1.60 -16.79
N SER A 210 0.36 1.10 -16.81
CA SER A 210 0.74 -0.18 -17.42
C SER A 210 0.91 -1.21 -16.30
N ASN A 211 0.45 -2.44 -16.50
CA ASN A 211 0.66 -3.55 -15.56
C ASN A 211 2.02 -4.22 -15.80
N THR A 212 3.04 -3.43 -16.14
CA THR A 212 4.37 -3.95 -16.47
C THR A 212 5.15 -4.28 -15.20
N GLY A 213 5.80 -5.43 -15.19
CA GLY A 213 6.62 -5.91 -14.06
C GLY A 213 6.14 -7.22 -13.48
N THR A 214 6.74 -7.63 -12.36
CA THR A 214 6.39 -8.85 -11.61
C THR A 214 5.58 -8.53 -10.34
N MET A 215 5.06 -9.56 -9.67
CA MET A 215 4.26 -9.44 -8.43
C MET A 215 5.09 -9.25 -7.15
N ARG A 216 6.30 -8.66 -7.23
CA ARG A 216 7.23 -8.42 -6.10
C ARG A 216 7.86 -9.66 -5.45
N GLU A 217 7.54 -10.86 -5.90
CA GLU A 217 8.04 -12.10 -5.28
C GLU A 217 9.33 -12.59 -5.91
N MET A 218 9.39 -12.60 -7.24
CA MET A 218 10.54 -13.05 -8.03
C MET A 218 10.64 -12.23 -9.30
N TRP A 219 11.86 -12.11 -9.82
CA TRP A 219 12.17 -11.49 -11.11
C TRP A 219 12.76 -12.50 -12.07
N PRO A 220 12.75 -12.21 -13.39
CA PRO A 220 13.49 -13.02 -14.33
C PRO A 220 14.97 -13.18 -13.95
N PRO A 221 15.57 -14.36 -14.18
CA PRO A 221 16.99 -14.60 -13.90
C PRO A 221 17.91 -13.84 -14.86
N PHE A 222 19.21 -13.81 -14.55
CA PHE A 222 20.25 -13.11 -15.33
C PHE A 222 19.99 -11.60 -15.41
N MET A 223 19.71 -11.02 -14.25
CA MET A 223 19.37 -9.61 -14.13
C MET A 223 20.55 -8.73 -14.53
N SER A 224 20.26 -7.66 -15.26
CA SER A 224 21.19 -6.55 -15.48
C SER A 224 21.18 -5.60 -14.28
N PRO A 225 22.32 -5.00 -13.89
CA PRO A 225 22.39 -4.02 -12.81
C PRO A 225 21.91 -2.62 -13.28
N THR A 226 20.67 -2.54 -13.77
CA THR A 226 20.08 -1.30 -14.30
C THR A 226 18.85 -0.88 -13.49
N SER A 227 17.75 -1.59 -13.65
CA SER A 227 16.47 -1.29 -13.00
C SER A 227 15.66 -2.56 -12.77
N LEU A 228 14.70 -2.45 -11.86
CA LEU A 228 13.81 -3.52 -11.45
C LEU A 228 12.39 -2.97 -11.38
N GLU A 229 11.49 -3.53 -12.18
CA GLU A 229 10.08 -3.10 -12.25
C GLU A 229 9.17 -4.08 -11.53
N PHE A 230 8.14 -3.55 -10.88
CA PHE A 230 7.15 -4.36 -10.16
C PHE A 230 5.82 -3.64 -10.04
N TYR A 231 4.74 -4.41 -10.09
CA TYR A 231 3.40 -3.87 -9.87
C TYR A 231 3.10 -3.74 -8.38
N SER A 232 2.44 -2.65 -8.01
CA SER A 232 1.97 -2.39 -6.65
C SER A 232 0.45 -2.26 -6.64
N PRO A 233 -0.29 -3.24 -6.12
CA PRO A 233 -1.71 -3.05 -5.86
C PRO A 233 -1.94 -1.87 -4.90
N ASP A 234 -1.11 -1.73 -3.86
CA ASP A 234 -1.26 -0.69 -2.84
C ASP A 234 -0.98 0.73 -3.33
N ALA A 235 -0.15 0.86 -4.38
CA ALA A 235 0.18 2.13 -5.01
C ALA A 235 -0.48 2.32 -6.37
N CYS A 236 -1.23 1.32 -6.82
CA CYS A 236 -2.11 1.38 -7.98
C CYS A 236 -1.38 1.71 -9.29
N ARG A 237 -0.09 1.37 -9.35
CA ARG A 237 0.79 1.54 -10.50
C ARG A 237 1.98 0.59 -10.42
N SER A 238 2.66 0.44 -11.54
CA SER A 238 4.01 -0.11 -11.56
C SER A 238 5.03 0.90 -11.02
N MET A 239 6.00 0.37 -10.28
CA MET A 239 7.11 1.09 -9.66
C MET A 239 8.43 0.54 -10.20
N THR A 240 9.41 1.41 -10.33
CA THR A 240 10.74 1.06 -10.83
C THR A 240 11.78 1.40 -9.76
N LEU A 241 12.53 0.40 -9.32
CA LEU A 241 13.75 0.59 -8.53
C LEU A 241 14.95 0.68 -9.45
N VAL A 242 15.99 1.38 -9.00
CA VAL A 242 17.25 1.54 -9.73
C VAL A 242 18.37 0.83 -8.99
N TYR A 243 19.31 0.27 -9.75
CA TYR A 243 20.50 -0.33 -9.18
C TYR A 243 21.32 0.71 -8.40
N GLU A 244 21.72 0.38 -7.18
CA GLU A 244 22.61 1.19 -6.34
C GLU A 244 24.01 0.57 -6.31
N GLN A 245 24.11 -0.71 -5.93
CA GLN A 245 25.40 -1.37 -5.73
C GLN A 245 25.29 -2.90 -5.75
N SER A 246 26.43 -3.56 -5.95
CA SER A 246 26.58 -5.01 -5.74
C SER A 246 26.95 -5.28 -4.28
N GLY A 247 26.51 -6.41 -3.74
CA GLY A 247 26.77 -6.78 -2.36
C GLY A 247 26.67 -8.29 -2.14
N SER A 248 26.56 -8.68 -0.88
CA SER A 248 26.24 -10.06 -0.52
C SER A 248 25.31 -10.12 0.69
N PHE A 249 24.44 -11.11 0.71
CA PHE A 249 23.58 -11.43 1.84
C PHE A 249 23.86 -12.87 2.28
N LYS A 250 24.38 -13.04 3.49
CA LYS A 250 24.77 -14.35 4.04
C LYS A 250 25.68 -15.16 3.09
N GLY A 251 26.62 -14.49 2.43
CA GLY A 251 27.56 -15.09 1.47
C GLY A 251 27.00 -15.29 0.06
N VAL A 252 25.72 -14.99 -0.19
CA VAL A 252 25.11 -15.07 -1.52
C VAL A 252 25.25 -13.71 -2.22
N PRO A 253 25.77 -13.62 -3.46
CA PRO A 253 25.94 -12.36 -4.17
C PRO A 253 24.58 -11.72 -4.51
N THR A 254 24.47 -10.41 -4.36
CA THR A 254 23.22 -9.67 -4.60
C THR A 254 23.45 -8.37 -5.36
N TYR A 255 22.46 -7.96 -6.14
CA TYR A 255 22.31 -6.57 -6.58
C TYR A 255 21.32 -5.86 -5.68
N ARG A 256 21.70 -4.68 -5.18
CA ARG A 256 20.83 -3.79 -4.42
C ARG A 256 20.13 -2.84 -5.37
N PHE A 257 18.80 -2.89 -5.36
CA PHE A 257 17.93 -1.95 -6.04
C PHE A 257 17.23 -1.06 -5.00
N VAL A 258 17.17 0.24 -5.24
CA VAL A 258 16.58 1.23 -4.33
C VAL A 258 15.52 2.07 -5.02
N ALA A 259 14.59 2.62 -4.24
CA ALA A 259 13.65 3.60 -4.75
C ALA A 259 14.41 4.88 -5.18
N PRO A 260 14.35 5.30 -6.45
CA PRO A 260 14.94 6.57 -6.86
C PRO A 260 14.16 7.74 -6.26
N LYS A 261 14.80 8.92 -6.12
CA LYS A 261 14.12 10.15 -5.68
C LYS A 261 12.93 10.53 -6.57
N THR A 262 12.96 10.12 -7.84
CA THR A 262 11.88 10.34 -8.81
C THR A 262 10.65 9.45 -8.57
N LEU A 263 10.72 8.43 -7.71
CA LEU A 263 9.61 7.48 -7.52
C LEU A 263 8.31 8.18 -7.11
N PHE A 264 8.39 9.15 -6.20
CA PHE A 264 7.25 9.94 -5.72
C PHE A 264 7.41 11.44 -6.02
N ALA A 265 8.30 11.82 -6.96
CA ALA A 265 8.44 13.22 -7.35
C ALA A 265 7.16 13.75 -8.03
N ASN A 266 6.90 15.05 -7.90
CA ASN A 266 5.79 15.72 -8.56
C ASN A 266 6.00 15.75 -10.10
N GLY A 267 4.96 16.14 -10.84
CA GLY A 267 5.02 16.22 -12.30
C GLY A 267 5.97 17.29 -12.86
N THR A 268 6.31 18.31 -12.06
CA THR A 268 7.24 19.37 -12.47
C THR A 268 8.70 18.90 -12.43
N ASP A 269 9.07 18.18 -11.38
CA ASP A 269 10.41 17.62 -11.16
C ASP A 269 10.63 16.36 -12.00
N TYR A 270 9.57 15.58 -12.23
CA TYR A 270 9.60 14.37 -13.04
C TYR A 270 8.31 14.25 -13.89
N PRO A 271 8.31 14.74 -15.14
CA PRO A 271 7.13 14.76 -16.02
C PRO A 271 6.35 13.43 -16.14
N PRO A 272 6.99 12.24 -16.13
CA PRO A 272 6.24 10.98 -16.13
C PRO A 272 5.33 10.76 -14.91
N ASN A 273 5.45 11.56 -13.84
CA ASN A 273 4.60 11.50 -12.66
C ASN A 273 3.40 12.47 -12.66
N GLU A 274 3.22 13.30 -13.70
CA GLU A 274 2.16 14.33 -13.75
C GLU A 274 0.75 13.77 -13.46
N GLY A 275 0.45 12.54 -13.88
CA GLY A 275 -0.84 11.87 -13.63
C GLY A 275 -1.02 11.28 -12.23
N PHE A 276 0.03 11.18 -11.42
CA PHE A 276 0.00 10.50 -10.11
C PHE A 276 0.01 11.49 -8.93
N CYS A 277 0.41 12.72 -9.17
CA CYS A 277 0.47 13.77 -8.17
C CYS A 277 -0.06 15.07 -8.79
N PRO A 278 -1.35 15.41 -8.61
CA PRO A 278 -1.85 16.76 -8.83
C PRO A 278 -1.35 17.74 -7.73
N CYS A 279 -0.39 17.29 -6.91
CA CYS A 279 0.21 18.00 -5.80
C CYS A 279 1.41 18.83 -6.26
N LEU A 280 1.70 19.90 -5.52
CA LEU A 280 2.89 20.74 -5.74
C LEU A 280 4.15 20.11 -5.11
N GLN A 281 3.99 19.36 -4.01
CA GLN A 281 5.10 18.81 -3.25
C GLN A 281 5.55 17.46 -3.80
N SER A 282 6.87 17.29 -3.95
CA SER A 282 7.50 16.00 -4.26
C SER A 282 7.54 15.10 -3.02
N GLY A 283 7.53 13.78 -3.24
CA GLY A 283 7.63 12.74 -2.21
C GLY A 283 6.31 12.12 -1.75
N ILE A 284 5.20 12.48 -2.39
CA ILE A 284 3.87 11.93 -2.15
C ILE A 284 3.20 11.53 -3.45
N GLN A 285 2.35 10.51 -3.41
CA GLN A 285 1.53 10.09 -4.55
C GLN A 285 0.07 9.95 -4.12
N ASN A 286 -0.83 10.52 -4.93
CA ASN A 286 -2.27 10.37 -4.73
C ASN A 286 -2.70 8.96 -5.12
N VAL A 287 -3.44 8.28 -4.23
CA VAL A 287 -3.98 6.93 -4.45
C VAL A 287 -5.51 6.89 -4.30
N SER A 288 -6.18 8.04 -4.38
CA SER A 288 -7.63 8.13 -4.23
C SER A 288 -8.38 7.24 -5.23
N THR A 289 -7.91 7.17 -6.47
CA THR A 289 -8.52 6.41 -7.58
C THR A 289 -8.67 4.92 -7.30
N CYS A 290 -7.86 4.37 -6.40
CA CYS A 290 -7.90 2.96 -6.00
C CYS A 290 -8.20 2.77 -4.50
N ARG A 291 -8.47 3.86 -3.78
CA ARG A 291 -8.92 3.88 -2.38
C ARG A 291 -10.32 4.46 -2.28
N LEU A 292 -11.22 4.01 -3.17
CA LEU A 292 -12.64 4.37 -3.15
C LEU A 292 -12.88 5.88 -3.22
N ASN A 293 -12.01 6.61 -3.93
CA ASN A 293 -11.98 8.08 -4.00
C ASN A 293 -11.70 8.81 -2.69
N ALA A 294 -11.39 8.10 -1.60
CA ALA A 294 -10.93 8.72 -0.37
C ALA A 294 -9.62 9.50 -0.63
N PRO A 295 -9.40 10.65 0.03
CA PRO A 295 -8.26 11.54 -0.23
C PRO A 295 -6.96 11.01 0.40
N MET A 296 -6.56 9.82 -0.02
CA MET A 296 -5.43 9.06 0.51
C MET A 296 -4.18 9.26 -0.35
N PHE A 297 -3.04 9.37 0.31
CA PHE A 297 -1.73 9.54 -0.31
C PHE A 297 -0.73 8.53 0.24
N ILE A 298 0.21 8.09 -0.58
CA ILE A 298 1.35 7.27 -0.13
C ILE A 298 2.64 8.08 -0.19
N SER A 299 3.57 7.74 0.70
CA SER A 299 4.94 8.29 0.73
C SER A 299 5.92 7.25 1.25
N HIS A 300 7.20 7.60 1.31
CA HIS A 300 8.11 6.90 2.21
C HIS A 300 7.79 7.25 3.68
N PRO A 301 8.16 6.38 4.64
CA PRO A 301 7.98 6.66 6.07
C PRO A 301 8.65 7.96 6.51
N HIS A 302 8.00 8.68 7.42
CA HIS A 302 8.38 10.01 7.91
C HIS A 302 8.64 11.03 6.79
N PHE A 303 8.01 10.85 5.63
CA PHE A 303 8.26 11.66 4.43
C PHE A 303 9.74 11.68 4.01
N TYR A 304 10.45 10.56 4.18
CA TYR A 304 11.81 10.42 3.67
C TYR A 304 11.87 10.67 2.14
N ASN A 305 12.87 11.46 1.69
CA ASN A 305 12.98 11.94 0.31
C ASN A 305 11.79 12.79 -0.21
N ALA A 306 10.98 13.36 0.68
CA ALA A 306 9.92 14.29 0.29
C ALA A 306 10.32 15.74 0.47
N ASP A 307 9.46 16.64 -0.01
CA ASP A 307 9.55 18.07 0.22
C ASP A 307 9.56 18.37 1.74
N PRO A 308 10.52 19.18 2.25
CA PRO A 308 10.61 19.51 3.67
C PRO A 308 9.32 20.08 4.26
N SER A 309 8.51 20.79 3.46
CA SER A 309 7.23 21.34 3.93
C SER A 309 6.27 20.26 4.43
N LEU A 310 6.36 19.02 3.94
CA LEU A 310 5.56 17.89 4.42
C LEU A 310 6.02 17.39 5.79
N VAL A 311 7.34 17.38 6.01
CA VAL A 311 7.93 17.05 7.32
C VAL A 311 7.60 18.16 8.32
N ASP A 312 7.75 19.41 7.92
CA ASP A 312 7.53 20.60 8.74
C ASP A 312 6.04 20.88 9.02
N ALA A 313 5.11 20.23 8.32
CA ALA A 313 3.68 20.34 8.55
C ALA A 313 3.20 19.61 9.82
N VAL A 314 4.00 18.69 10.36
CA VAL A 314 3.68 17.94 11.60
C VAL A 314 4.90 17.85 12.52
N GLU A 315 4.69 17.64 13.82
CA GLU A 315 5.78 17.42 14.79
C GLU A 315 5.93 15.92 15.05
N GLY A 316 7.16 15.47 15.32
CA GLY A 316 7.46 14.06 15.64
C GLY A 316 7.94 13.21 14.46
N LEU A 317 8.17 13.81 13.28
CA LEU A 317 8.75 13.10 12.14
C LEU A 317 10.27 13.23 12.06
N HIS A 318 10.97 12.11 11.82
CA HIS A 318 12.42 12.03 11.78
C HIS A 318 12.90 11.18 10.59
N PRO A 319 12.80 11.67 9.33
CA PRO A 319 13.19 10.89 8.17
C PRO A 319 14.68 10.47 8.19
N SER A 320 14.96 9.19 7.95
CA SER A 320 16.32 8.66 7.80
C SER A 320 16.40 7.62 6.68
N LYS A 321 17.54 7.54 5.99
CA LYS A 321 17.74 6.55 4.92
C LYS A 321 17.73 5.14 5.51
N GLU A 322 18.42 4.95 6.63
CA GLU A 322 18.64 3.65 7.27
C GLU A 322 17.32 3.02 7.73
N GLN A 323 16.40 3.83 8.27
CA GLN A 323 15.14 3.31 8.79
C GLN A 323 14.01 3.34 7.74
N HIS A 324 14.04 4.25 6.75
CA HIS A 324 12.87 4.50 5.90
C HIS A 324 13.08 4.25 4.40
N ALA A 325 14.30 3.92 3.97
CA ALA A 325 14.54 3.59 2.57
C ALA A 325 13.86 2.29 2.15
N LEU A 326 13.36 2.29 0.92
CA LEU A 326 12.86 1.12 0.22
C LEU A 326 13.99 0.52 -0.61
N PHE A 327 14.32 -0.75 -0.38
CA PHE A 327 15.33 -1.47 -1.16
C PHE A 327 15.01 -2.96 -1.32
N LEU A 328 15.61 -3.57 -2.34
CA LEU A 328 15.61 -5.01 -2.62
C LEU A 328 17.03 -5.47 -2.93
N ASP A 329 17.53 -6.46 -2.18
CA ASP A 329 18.74 -7.20 -2.51
C ASP A 329 18.34 -8.48 -3.22
N VAL A 330 18.66 -8.60 -4.51
CA VAL A 330 18.21 -9.70 -5.37
C VAL A 330 19.40 -10.50 -5.86
N HIS A 331 19.33 -11.84 -5.81
CA HIS A 331 20.38 -12.69 -6.37
C HIS A 331 20.33 -12.64 -7.90
N PRO A 332 21.38 -12.13 -8.58
CA PRO A 332 21.29 -11.72 -9.99
C PRO A 332 21.06 -12.90 -10.95
N MET A 333 21.55 -14.09 -10.61
CA MET A 333 21.44 -15.27 -11.48
C MET A 333 20.08 -15.97 -11.39
N THR A 334 19.32 -15.75 -10.32
CA THR A 334 18.02 -16.42 -10.12
C THR A 334 16.84 -15.47 -10.06
N GLY A 335 17.06 -14.17 -9.83
CA GLY A 335 16.00 -13.18 -9.64
C GLY A 335 15.25 -13.33 -8.29
N ILE A 336 15.81 -14.11 -7.36
CA ILE A 336 15.22 -14.37 -6.04
C ILE A 336 15.63 -13.25 -5.07
N PRO A 337 14.69 -12.58 -4.39
CA PRO A 337 14.99 -11.63 -3.33
C PRO A 337 15.61 -12.33 -2.13
N MET A 338 16.75 -11.82 -1.68
CA MET A 338 17.51 -12.36 -0.56
C MET A 338 17.28 -11.55 0.72
N ASN A 339 17.08 -10.24 0.56
CA ASN A 339 16.81 -9.30 1.65
C ASN A 339 16.01 -8.12 1.10
N CYS A 340 15.00 -7.65 1.83
CA CYS A 340 14.10 -6.61 1.33
C CYS A 340 13.63 -5.71 2.46
N SER A 341 13.48 -4.43 2.14
CA SER A 341 12.80 -3.43 2.96
C SER A 341 11.77 -2.74 2.07
N ILE A 342 10.53 -3.23 2.10
CA ILE A 342 9.40 -2.58 1.41
C ILE A 342 8.63 -1.80 2.46
N LYS A 343 8.75 -0.46 2.39
CA LYS A 343 8.14 0.44 3.38
C LYS A 343 7.38 1.54 2.66
N LEU A 344 6.13 1.71 3.04
CA LEU A 344 5.24 2.76 2.57
C LEU A 344 4.53 3.36 3.78
N GLN A 345 4.25 4.65 3.70
CA GLN A 345 3.42 5.36 4.66
C GLN A 345 2.14 5.78 3.98
N LEU A 346 1.02 5.59 4.67
CA LEU A 346 -0.30 6.01 4.23
C LEU A 346 -0.65 7.32 4.94
N ASN A 347 -1.11 8.30 4.17
CA ASN A 347 -1.42 9.65 4.63
C ASN A 347 -2.84 10.02 4.20
N LEU A 348 -3.53 10.77 5.04
CA LEU A 348 -4.84 11.32 4.75
C LEU A 348 -4.71 12.82 4.51
N TYR A 349 -5.21 13.31 3.38
CA TYR A 349 -5.30 14.75 3.15
C TYR A 349 -6.51 15.33 3.88
N ILE A 350 -6.24 16.26 4.79
CA ILE A 350 -7.23 16.86 5.69
C ILE A 350 -7.33 18.35 5.38
N LYS A 351 -8.55 18.87 5.29
CA LYS A 351 -8.83 20.30 5.19
C LYS A 351 -10.16 20.64 5.83
N GLN A 352 -10.34 21.91 6.18
CA GLN A 352 -11.63 22.41 6.62
C GLN A 352 -12.63 22.41 5.45
N VAL A 353 -13.82 21.86 5.67
CA VAL A 353 -14.91 21.83 4.68
C VAL A 353 -16.07 22.67 5.20
N SER A 354 -16.29 23.85 4.61
CA SER A 354 -17.38 24.74 5.00
C SER A 354 -18.74 24.04 4.91
N GLY A 355 -19.51 24.10 6.00
CA GLY A 355 -20.83 23.47 6.11
C GLY A 355 -20.84 22.08 6.74
N ILE A 356 -19.67 21.55 7.11
CA ILE A 356 -19.52 20.35 7.94
C ILE A 356 -18.93 20.80 9.27
N LEU A 357 -19.74 20.75 10.33
CA LEU A 357 -19.36 21.10 11.70
C LEU A 357 -18.51 20.01 12.35
#